data_AF-A0A1G8KN54-F1
#
_entry.id   AF-A0A1G8KN54-F1
#
_cell.length_a   1.000
_cell.length_b   1.000
_cell.length_c   1.000
_cell.angle_alpha   90.00
_cell.angle_beta   90.00
_cell.angle_gamma   90.00
#
_symmetry.space_group_name_H-M   'P 1'
#
loop_
_entity.id
_entity.type
_entity.pdbx_description
1 polymer ?
#
loop_
_entity_poly.entity_id
_entity_poly.type
_entity_poly.pdbx_seq_one_letter_code
_entity_poly.pdbx_strand_id
1 'polypeptide(L)'
;MREFKISSNKGLTLVEVIVTLAILGIVMSTILSLNLFGLESFTLTNRTADNQFDVRMPTDFIAKKIRYADKIKILNNINMTPEPGAHQIYVENGKLIYKEYGNPTKIIGASDNGDYTFIVNKSNRGGNLVSYTIGKKGTSIYDLKTEVIGLNLSKTISGDSTGSYIEFTTNNADSVEPVSITELIDPASVITVIGGIINMPKRVMAIMSDGTSREVAVKWQPSSIDTSVSGYKSSVGRVVGTDDTVTLGVLIGDFKIVNIEDITIEKNLNEEFSMPTKVSAKVESIYASEELTLEVQVSSWDKNLDTSEVGIYEANGSVEGYVDIYGNNKIIKLYLEVINEPTVSIESIDKIRVEKLRGSIYELPKNVPAIMSDGTEKFVSVTWNNTTIDTSTIGTTLYSGMVAGYSGFVQLELVVVNQKLIIDNVYILHRANGNSDNSIIRVSGNIGATVILIKKDGSEINSEVIGSTGEVEINKINLFKDKGIQEIYIRRDGWQNSEKFSIEDAQED
;
A
#
# COMPACT_ATOMS: atom_id res chain seq x y z
N MET A 1 -24.65 -45.54 46.75
CA MET A 1 -23.90 -46.37 45.78
C MET A 1 -24.93 -47.01 44.85
N ARG A 2 -25.18 -46.44 43.67
CA ARG A 2 -26.10 -47.01 42.66
C ARG A 2 -25.23 -47.56 41.54
N GLU A 3 -25.12 -48.88 41.47
CA GLU A 3 -24.47 -49.58 40.36
C GLU A 3 -25.37 -49.49 39.12
N PHE A 4 -24.86 -48.90 38.04
CA PHE A 4 -25.47 -49.01 36.72
C PHE A 4 -25.19 -50.41 36.18
N LYS A 5 -26.19 -51.29 36.35
CA LYS A 5 -26.20 -52.64 35.80
C LYS A 5 -26.49 -52.56 34.30
N ILE A 6 -25.47 -52.78 33.46
CA ILE A 6 -25.64 -52.96 32.02
C ILE A 6 -26.28 -54.33 31.80
N SER A 7 -27.59 -54.37 31.56
CA SER A 7 -28.31 -55.60 31.25
C SER A 7 -28.64 -55.70 29.75
N SER A 8 -27.75 -56.29 28.95
CA SER A 8 -28.11 -57.28 27.90
C SER A 8 -26.87 -57.78 27.16
N ASN A 9 -26.62 -59.09 27.20
CA ASN A 9 -25.69 -59.79 26.30
C ASN A 9 -26.36 -60.02 24.93
N LYS A 10 -26.60 -58.96 24.15
CA LYS A 10 -26.89 -59.09 22.72
C LYS A 10 -25.59 -58.80 21.97
N GLY A 11 -24.96 -59.83 21.40
CA GLY A 11 -23.80 -59.66 20.53
C GLY A 11 -24.17 -58.84 19.30
N LEU A 12 -23.22 -58.04 18.80
CA LEU A 12 -23.40 -57.29 17.56
C LEU A 12 -23.58 -58.26 16.40
N THR A 13 -24.59 -58.04 15.58
CA THR A 13 -24.75 -58.83 14.36
C THR A 13 -23.68 -58.43 13.34
N LEU A 14 -23.22 -59.39 12.52
CA LEU A 14 -22.26 -59.13 11.46
C LEU A 14 -22.76 -58.00 10.52
N VAL A 15 -24.07 -57.96 10.27
CA VAL A 15 -24.72 -56.94 9.43
C VAL A 15 -24.61 -55.55 10.07
N GLU A 16 -24.85 -55.40 11.37
CA GLU A 16 -24.70 -54.12 12.06
C GLU A 16 -23.25 -53.61 12.00
N VAL A 17 -22.26 -54.49 12.16
CA VAL A 17 -20.84 -54.11 12.05
C VAL A 17 -20.50 -53.65 10.63
N ILE A 18 -20.97 -54.37 9.60
CA ILE A 18 -20.74 -54.00 8.20
C ILE A 18 -21.40 -52.67 7.87
N VAL A 19 -22.64 -52.45 8.28
CA VAL A 19 -23.37 -51.19 8.04
C VAL A 19 -22.69 -50.03 8.77
N THR A 20 -22.24 -50.23 10.02
CA THR A 20 -21.56 -49.20 10.80
C THR A 20 -20.22 -48.83 10.17
N LEU A 21 -19.43 -49.81 9.71
CA LEU A 21 -18.16 -49.56 9.01
C LEU A 21 -18.38 -48.87 7.66
N ALA A 22 -19.45 -49.21 6.94
CA ALA A 22 -19.81 -48.56 5.68
C ALA A 22 -20.18 -47.08 5.91
N ILE A 23 -21.00 -46.79 6.93
CA ILE A 23 -21.37 -45.41 7.29
C ILE A 23 -20.14 -44.63 7.78
N LEU A 24 -19.31 -45.24 8.63
CA LEU A 24 -18.06 -44.62 9.11
C LEU A 24 -17.12 -44.28 7.95
N GLY A 25 -16.99 -45.18 6.96
CA GLY A 25 -16.20 -44.95 5.75
C GLY A 25 -16.70 -43.75 4.94
N ILE A 26 -18.02 -43.64 4.75
CA ILE A 26 -18.64 -42.49 4.07
C ILE A 26 -18.36 -41.19 4.84
N VAL A 27 -18.59 -41.19 6.15
CA VAL A 27 -18.39 -40.01 7.01
C VAL A 27 -16.91 -39.60 6.99
N MET A 28 -15.98 -40.54 7.17
CA MET A 28 -14.55 -40.28 7.16
C MET A 28 -14.08 -39.74 5.81
N SER A 29 -14.57 -40.31 4.71
CA SER A 29 -14.27 -39.81 3.36
C SER A 29 -14.76 -38.37 3.18
N THR A 30 -15.96 -38.06 3.67
CA THR A 30 -16.54 -36.72 3.56
C THR A 30 -15.73 -35.70 4.34
N ILE A 31 -15.31 -36.05 5.57
CA ILE A 31 -14.45 -35.20 6.40
C ILE A 31 -13.08 -34.98 5.74
N LEU A 32 -12.47 -36.04 5.20
CA LEU A 32 -11.17 -35.95 4.52
C LEU A 32 -11.27 -35.05 3.28
N SER A 33 -12.32 -35.20 2.48
CA SER A 33 -12.56 -34.36 1.29
C SER A 33 -12.72 -32.89 1.65
N LEU A 34 -13.47 -32.57 2.72
CA LEU A 34 -13.60 -31.19 3.21
C LEU A 34 -12.26 -30.61 3.69
N ASN A 35 -11.45 -31.42 4.38
CA ASN A 35 -10.14 -30.99 4.85
C ASN A 35 -9.18 -30.70 3.68
N LEU A 36 -9.12 -31.59 2.69
CA LEU A 36 -8.32 -31.42 1.47
C LEU A 36 -8.77 -30.18 0.69
N PHE A 37 -10.08 -29.99 0.50
CA PHE A 37 -10.63 -28.79 -0.13
C PHE A 37 -10.24 -27.50 0.61
N GLY A 38 -10.28 -27.52 1.95
CA GLY A 38 -9.85 -26.39 2.77
C GLY A 38 -8.37 -26.05 2.60
N LEU A 39 -7.50 -27.07 2.60
CA LEU A 39 -6.06 -26.89 2.36
C LEU A 39 -5.79 -26.33 0.97
N GLU A 40 -6.40 -26.90 -0.08
CA GLU A 40 -6.26 -26.41 -1.45
C GLU A 40 -6.76 -24.97 -1.59
N SER A 41 -7.93 -24.65 -1.04
CA SER A 41 -8.51 -23.31 -1.08
C SER A 41 -7.62 -22.26 -0.38
N PHE A 42 -7.05 -22.61 0.78
CA PHE A 42 -6.14 -21.72 1.50
C PHE A 42 -4.83 -21.49 0.75
N THR A 43 -4.27 -22.54 0.12
CA THR A 43 -3.07 -22.38 -0.73
C THR A 43 -3.35 -21.51 -1.96
N LEU A 44 -4.50 -21.68 -2.61
CA LEU A 44 -4.92 -20.85 -3.74
C LEU A 44 -5.10 -19.39 -3.34
N THR A 45 -5.72 -19.14 -2.18
CA THR A 45 -5.99 -17.79 -1.66
C THR A 45 -4.69 -17.05 -1.37
N ASN A 46 -3.74 -17.70 -0.68
CA ASN A 46 -2.42 -17.10 -0.41
C ASN A 46 -1.65 -16.79 -1.70
N ARG A 47 -1.60 -17.74 -2.64
CA ARG A 47 -0.95 -17.53 -3.95
C ARG A 47 -1.57 -16.36 -4.72
N THR A 48 -2.90 -16.23 -4.66
CA THR A 48 -3.62 -15.13 -5.31
C THR A 48 -3.26 -13.78 -4.66
N ALA A 49 -3.19 -13.71 -3.33
CA ALA A 49 -2.79 -12.50 -2.62
C ALA A 49 -1.34 -12.07 -2.94
N ASP A 50 -0.43 -13.03 -3.10
CA ASP A 50 0.95 -12.76 -3.52
C ASP A 50 1.00 -12.21 -4.95
N ASN A 51 0.31 -12.83 -5.90
CA ASN A 51 0.24 -12.34 -7.28
C ASN A 51 -0.41 -10.95 -7.38
N GLN A 52 -1.40 -10.65 -6.52
CA GLN A 52 -2.01 -9.32 -6.42
C GLN A 52 -1.00 -8.26 -5.98
N PHE A 53 -0.19 -8.57 -4.97
CA PHE A 53 0.84 -7.66 -4.47
C PHE A 53 1.90 -7.39 -5.54
N ASP A 54 2.40 -8.44 -6.19
CA ASP A 54 3.42 -8.38 -7.25
C ASP A 54 3.02 -7.48 -8.43
N VAL A 55 1.74 -7.51 -8.80
CA VAL A 55 1.20 -6.75 -9.94
C VAL A 55 0.88 -5.29 -9.58
N ARG A 56 0.52 -5.01 -8.31
CA ARG A 56 0.14 -3.64 -7.88
C ARG A 56 1.33 -2.67 -7.87
N MET A 57 2.51 -3.12 -7.48
CA MET A 57 3.72 -2.28 -7.44
C MET A 57 4.08 -1.66 -8.80
N PRO A 58 4.27 -2.44 -9.89
CA PRO A 58 4.56 -1.87 -11.20
C PRO A 58 3.38 -1.08 -11.78
N THR A 59 2.14 -1.43 -11.43
CA THR A 59 0.95 -0.70 -11.86
C THR A 59 1.00 0.77 -11.41
N ASP A 60 1.31 1.03 -10.14
CA ASP A 60 1.40 2.41 -9.63
C ASP A 60 2.50 3.21 -10.34
N PHE A 61 3.68 2.60 -10.55
CA PHE A 61 4.78 3.22 -11.27
C PHE A 61 4.40 3.59 -12.72
N ILE A 62 3.86 2.63 -13.47
CA ILE A 62 3.46 2.82 -14.86
C ILE A 62 2.36 3.87 -14.96
N ALA A 63 1.39 3.85 -14.03
CA ALA A 63 0.33 4.85 -14.00
C ALA A 63 0.87 6.27 -13.82
N LYS A 64 1.82 6.48 -12.90
CA LYS A 64 2.43 7.80 -12.70
C LYS A 64 3.18 8.28 -13.93
N LYS A 65 3.96 7.41 -14.58
CA LYS A 65 4.71 7.76 -15.80
C LYS A 65 3.79 8.09 -16.99
N ILE A 66 2.79 7.24 -17.26
CA ILE A 66 1.81 7.45 -18.34
C ILE A 66 1.00 8.73 -18.11
N ARG A 67 0.65 9.04 -16.85
CA ARG A 67 -0.16 10.22 -16.51
C ARG A 67 0.49 11.54 -16.93
N TYR A 68 1.81 11.65 -16.83
CA TYR A 68 2.53 12.87 -17.16
C TYR A 68 3.21 12.83 -18.53
N ALA A 69 2.98 11.78 -19.32
CA ALA A 69 3.52 11.67 -20.67
C ALA A 69 2.95 12.74 -21.61
N ASP A 70 3.84 13.36 -22.39
CA ASP A 70 3.51 14.34 -23.44
C ASP A 70 3.11 13.65 -24.75
N LYS A 71 3.71 12.48 -25.03
CA LYS A 71 3.41 11.64 -26.19
C LYS A 71 3.43 10.18 -25.77
N ILE A 72 2.53 9.40 -26.35
CA ILE A 72 2.48 7.94 -26.16
C ILE A 72 2.32 7.25 -27.50
N LYS A 73 3.04 6.15 -27.65
CA LYS A 73 3.01 5.24 -28.79
C LYS A 73 2.90 3.80 -28.29
N ILE A 74 1.86 3.10 -28.72
CA ILE A 74 1.69 1.66 -28.46
C ILE A 74 2.29 0.90 -29.63
N LEU A 75 3.15 -0.08 -29.36
CA LEU A 75 3.77 -0.93 -30.40
C LEU A 75 3.60 -2.40 -30.06
N ASN A 76 3.61 -3.23 -31.10
CA ASN A 76 3.71 -4.69 -30.95
C ASN A 76 5.15 -5.19 -30.82
N ASN A 77 6.14 -4.43 -31.31
CA ASN A 77 7.55 -4.81 -31.27
C ASN A 77 8.38 -3.72 -30.57
N ILE A 78 9.40 -4.15 -29.84
CA ILE A 78 10.31 -3.28 -29.11
C ILE A 78 11.33 -2.61 -30.04
N ASN A 79 11.54 -1.30 -29.85
CA ASN A 79 12.75 -0.63 -30.31
C ASN A 79 13.80 -0.76 -29.21
N MET A 80 14.87 -1.53 -29.42
CA MET A 80 15.87 -1.82 -28.36
C MET A 80 16.56 -0.58 -27.80
N THR A 81 16.56 0.55 -28.52
CA THR A 81 17.12 1.82 -28.06
C THR A 81 16.04 2.90 -28.14
N PRO A 82 15.67 3.53 -27.01
CA PRO A 82 14.76 4.67 -27.01
C PRO A 82 15.33 5.84 -27.83
N GLU A 83 14.47 6.69 -28.38
CA GLU A 83 14.89 8.00 -28.89
C GLU A 83 15.30 8.94 -27.74
N PRO A 84 16.12 9.98 -27.97
CA PRO A 84 16.45 10.95 -26.93
C PRO A 84 15.21 11.53 -26.24
N GLY A 85 15.15 11.43 -24.91
CA GLY A 85 14.00 11.87 -24.10
C GLY A 85 12.79 10.92 -24.13
N ALA A 86 12.95 9.72 -24.70
CA ALA A 86 11.93 8.68 -24.70
C ALA A 86 12.18 7.63 -23.61
N HIS A 87 11.08 7.11 -23.09
CA HIS A 87 11.00 6.05 -22.11
C HIS A 87 10.16 4.91 -22.68
N GLN A 88 10.49 3.68 -22.28
CA GLN A 88 9.88 2.47 -22.79
C GLN A 88 9.48 1.56 -21.62
N ILE A 89 8.30 0.96 -21.70
CA ILE A 89 7.86 -0.09 -20.79
C ILE A 89 7.44 -1.30 -21.60
N TYR A 90 7.96 -2.47 -21.22
CA TYR A 90 7.73 -3.73 -21.93
C TYR A 90 8.02 -4.93 -21.04
N VAL A 91 7.64 -6.12 -21.52
CA VAL A 91 8.05 -7.39 -20.90
C VAL A 91 9.09 -8.07 -21.78
N GLU A 92 10.19 -8.50 -21.18
CA GLU A 92 11.24 -9.29 -21.83
C GLU A 92 11.66 -10.44 -20.91
N ASN A 93 11.68 -11.67 -21.44
CA ASN A 93 11.96 -12.88 -20.66
C ASN A 93 11.10 -12.99 -19.38
N GLY A 94 9.84 -12.54 -19.44
CA GLY A 94 8.91 -12.50 -18.31
C GLY A 94 9.12 -11.31 -17.36
N LYS A 95 10.26 -10.62 -17.39
CA LYS A 95 10.51 -9.46 -16.55
C LYS A 95 9.80 -8.23 -17.09
N LEU A 96 9.18 -7.44 -16.22
CA LEU A 96 8.61 -6.15 -16.58
C LEU A 96 9.70 -5.06 -16.46
N ILE A 97 10.05 -4.46 -17.60
CA ILE A 97 11.20 -3.57 -17.77
C ILE A 97 10.72 -2.14 -18.03
N TYR A 98 11.43 -1.20 -17.43
CA TYR A 98 11.44 0.22 -17.76
C TYR A 98 12.82 0.60 -18.30
N LYS A 99 12.86 1.29 -19.45
CA LYS A 99 14.09 1.76 -20.07
C LYS A 99 13.97 3.22 -20.45
N GLU A 100 15.03 3.96 -20.20
CA GLU A 100 15.15 5.38 -20.54
C GLU A 100 16.37 5.61 -21.42
N TYR A 101 16.30 6.61 -22.29
CA TYR A 101 17.42 6.95 -23.17
C TYR A 101 18.71 7.24 -22.37
N GLY A 102 19.81 6.62 -22.77
CA GLY A 102 21.12 6.83 -22.14
C GLY A 102 21.29 6.20 -20.75
N ASN A 103 20.25 5.61 -20.18
CA ASN A 103 20.25 5.01 -18.84
C ASN A 103 20.21 3.47 -18.89
N PRO A 104 20.73 2.78 -17.85
CA PRO A 104 20.60 1.34 -17.72
C PRO A 104 19.13 0.92 -17.58
N THR A 105 18.81 -0.31 -18.02
CA THR A 105 17.47 -0.89 -17.87
C THR A 105 17.12 -1.09 -16.39
N LYS A 106 15.89 -0.73 -16.00
CA LYS A 106 15.36 -0.92 -14.65
C LYS A 106 14.24 -1.96 -14.66
N ILE A 107 14.30 -2.92 -13.75
CA ILE A 107 13.22 -3.88 -13.55
C ILE A 107 12.23 -3.25 -12.58
N ILE A 108 10.96 -3.21 -12.98
CA ILE A 108 9.89 -2.52 -12.24
C ILE A 108 8.84 -3.49 -11.69
N GLY A 109 8.84 -4.73 -12.19
CA GLY A 109 8.09 -5.81 -11.56
C GLY A 109 8.76 -6.22 -10.26
N ALA A 110 7.99 -6.79 -9.34
CA ALA A 110 8.55 -7.29 -8.09
C ALA A 110 9.71 -8.25 -8.36
N SER A 111 9.68 -9.10 -9.41
CA SER A 111 10.61 -10.21 -9.64
C SER A 111 11.39 -10.26 -10.95
N ASP A 112 12.68 -10.59 -10.82
CA ASP A 112 13.60 -10.96 -11.89
C ASP A 112 13.28 -12.28 -12.61
N ASN A 113 12.33 -13.07 -12.10
CA ASN A 113 11.92 -14.35 -12.68
C ASN A 113 10.39 -14.38 -12.91
N GLY A 114 9.79 -13.20 -13.05
CA GLY A 114 8.34 -13.07 -13.09
C GLY A 114 7.82 -13.59 -14.41
N ASP A 115 6.75 -14.37 -14.40
CA ASP A 115 6.01 -14.67 -15.62
C ASP A 115 5.07 -13.49 -15.94
N TYR A 116 5.58 -12.23 -15.95
CA TYR A 116 4.70 -11.07 -16.15
C TYR A 116 4.09 -11.08 -17.54
N THR A 117 2.86 -10.61 -17.61
CA THR A 117 2.20 -10.23 -18.86
C THR A 117 1.97 -8.73 -18.83
N PHE A 118 2.12 -8.10 -19.99
CA PHE A 118 1.80 -6.70 -20.18
C PHE A 118 1.11 -6.51 -21.50
N ILE A 119 -0.09 -5.94 -21.45
CA ILE A 119 -0.91 -5.64 -22.62
C ILE A 119 -1.38 -4.21 -22.48
N VAL A 120 -1.17 -3.40 -23.51
CA VAL A 120 -1.62 -2.01 -23.58
C VAL A 120 -2.61 -1.90 -24.72
N ASN A 121 -3.71 -1.20 -24.48
CA ASN A 121 -4.78 -0.97 -25.43
C ASN A 121 -5.09 0.52 -25.51
N LYS A 122 -5.37 1.00 -26.72
CA LYS A 122 -6.08 2.27 -26.90
C LYS A 122 -7.47 2.13 -26.29
N SER A 123 -7.89 3.14 -25.53
CA SER A 123 -9.24 3.13 -24.99
C SER A 123 -10.28 3.30 -26.11
N ASN A 124 -11.32 2.47 -26.07
CA ASN A 124 -12.49 2.57 -26.96
C ASN A 124 -13.32 3.83 -26.71
N ARG A 125 -13.09 4.53 -25.58
CA ARG A 125 -13.77 5.79 -25.22
C ARG A 125 -13.18 7.02 -25.94
N GLY A 126 -12.09 6.85 -26.71
CA GLY A 126 -11.39 7.94 -27.39
C GLY A 126 -10.58 8.84 -26.44
N GLY A 127 -9.64 9.61 -26.97
CA GLY A 127 -8.87 10.61 -26.22
C GLY A 127 -7.51 10.16 -25.67
N ASN A 128 -7.05 10.86 -24.64
CA ASN A 128 -5.77 10.71 -23.93
C ASN A 128 -5.77 9.60 -22.86
N LEU A 129 -6.72 8.66 -22.94
CA LEU A 129 -6.85 7.54 -22.00
C LEU A 129 -6.11 6.31 -22.51
N VAL A 130 -5.11 5.85 -21.75
CA VAL A 130 -4.39 4.60 -21.99
C VAL A 130 -4.98 3.52 -21.07
N SER A 131 -5.33 2.37 -21.63
CA SER A 131 -5.64 1.19 -20.84
C SER A 131 -4.48 0.22 -20.92
N TYR A 132 -4.05 -0.34 -19.79
CA TYR A 132 -3.11 -1.44 -19.79
C TYR A 132 -3.51 -2.51 -18.78
N THR A 133 -2.99 -3.71 -18.96
CA THR A 133 -3.21 -4.85 -18.09
C THR A 133 -1.84 -5.44 -17.78
N ILE A 134 -1.52 -5.50 -16.49
CA ILE A 134 -0.37 -6.22 -15.98
C ILE A 134 -0.90 -7.51 -15.36
N GLY A 135 -0.28 -8.63 -15.67
CA GLY A 135 -0.63 -9.88 -15.02
C GLY A 135 0.56 -10.77 -14.73
N LYS A 136 0.27 -11.94 -14.15
CA LYS A 136 1.21 -13.06 -14.03
C LYS A 136 0.65 -14.32 -14.67
N LYS A 137 1.43 -14.91 -15.57
CA LYS A 137 1.22 -16.26 -16.13
C LYS A 137 1.61 -17.33 -15.10
N GLY A 138 1.00 -18.51 -15.19
CA GLY A 138 1.24 -19.64 -14.27
C GLY A 138 -0.05 -20.37 -13.85
N THR A 139 0.00 -21.12 -12.75
CA THR A 139 -1.16 -21.88 -12.20
C THR A 139 -2.25 -21.03 -11.55
N SER A 140 -1.98 -19.75 -11.27
CA SER A 140 -2.95 -18.79 -10.73
C SER A 140 -2.81 -17.48 -11.49
N ILE A 141 -3.59 -17.33 -12.56
CA ILE A 141 -3.57 -16.14 -13.41
C ILE A 141 -4.22 -14.99 -12.62
N TYR A 142 -3.51 -13.88 -12.48
CA TYR A 142 -4.06 -12.64 -11.97
C TYR A 142 -3.71 -11.52 -12.93
N ASP A 143 -4.74 -10.83 -13.41
CA ASP A 143 -4.63 -9.69 -14.33
C ASP A 143 -5.23 -8.46 -13.63
N LEU A 144 -4.45 -7.39 -13.54
CA LEU A 144 -4.91 -6.09 -13.10
C LEU A 144 -5.01 -5.16 -14.30
N LYS A 145 -6.24 -4.87 -14.71
CA LYS A 145 -6.52 -3.85 -15.71
C LYS A 145 -6.52 -2.46 -15.06
N THR A 146 -5.83 -1.52 -15.66
CA THR A 146 -5.73 -0.13 -15.23
C THR A 146 -6.00 0.80 -16.39
N GLU A 147 -6.69 1.91 -16.11
CA GLU A 147 -6.96 2.97 -17.08
C GLU A 147 -6.39 4.28 -16.54
N VAL A 148 -5.60 4.97 -17.35
CA VAL A 148 -4.85 6.16 -16.95
C VAL A 148 -5.04 7.24 -17.99
N ILE A 149 -5.45 8.42 -17.54
CA ILE A 149 -5.55 9.62 -18.37
C ILE A 149 -4.16 10.28 -18.41
N GLY A 150 -3.59 10.45 -19.60
CA GLY A 150 -2.38 11.25 -19.81
C GLY A 150 -2.72 12.73 -19.85
N LEU A 151 -2.37 13.47 -18.81
CA LEU A 151 -2.75 14.86 -18.60
C LEU A 151 -2.03 15.82 -19.56
N ASN A 152 -0.82 15.46 -19.98
CA ASN A 152 0.01 16.27 -20.88
C ASN A 152 -0.10 15.85 -22.35
N LEU A 153 -0.88 14.82 -22.67
CA LEU A 153 -1.06 14.31 -24.02
C LEU A 153 -1.79 15.35 -24.91
N SER A 154 -1.02 16.01 -25.77
CA SER A 154 -1.53 17.04 -26.71
C SER A 154 -2.19 16.46 -27.97
N LYS A 155 -2.05 15.15 -28.24
CA LYS A 155 -2.64 14.41 -29.38
C LYS A 155 -3.13 13.02 -28.95
N THR A 156 -4.01 12.42 -29.77
CA THR A 156 -4.44 11.01 -29.65
C THR A 156 -3.24 10.05 -29.61
N ILE A 157 -3.37 8.99 -28.82
CA ILE A 157 -2.37 7.92 -28.69
C ILE A 157 -2.03 7.35 -30.07
N SER A 158 -0.74 7.33 -30.40
CA SER A 158 -0.22 6.88 -31.69
C SER A 158 0.15 5.39 -31.68
N GLY A 159 0.44 4.82 -32.85
CA GLY A 159 0.80 3.39 -32.98
C GLY A 159 -0.40 2.45 -33.06
N ASP A 160 -0.23 1.22 -32.61
CA ASP A 160 -1.19 0.11 -32.73
C ASP A 160 -2.38 0.25 -31.75
N SER A 161 -3.51 -0.38 -32.06
CA SER A 161 -4.68 -0.41 -31.16
C SER A 161 -4.43 -1.21 -29.88
N THR A 162 -3.61 -2.25 -30.00
CA THR A 162 -3.15 -3.12 -28.91
C THR A 162 -1.67 -3.39 -29.12
N GLY A 163 -0.91 -3.50 -28.04
CA GLY A 163 0.51 -3.85 -28.06
C GLY A 163 1.00 -4.35 -26.72
N SER A 164 2.17 -4.97 -26.70
CA SER A 164 2.86 -5.42 -25.48
C SER A 164 3.98 -4.45 -25.07
N TYR A 165 4.04 -3.29 -25.73
CA TYR A 165 5.05 -2.27 -25.55
C TYR A 165 4.40 -0.88 -25.58
N ILE A 166 4.88 0.00 -24.71
CA ILE A 166 4.54 1.42 -24.73
C ILE A 166 5.82 2.26 -24.70
N GLU A 167 5.90 3.22 -25.60
CA GLU A 167 6.92 4.27 -25.64
C GLU A 167 6.26 5.61 -25.37
N PHE A 168 6.92 6.42 -24.56
CA PHE A 168 6.41 7.72 -24.20
C PHE A 168 7.53 8.72 -23.97
N THR A 169 7.25 9.99 -24.22
CA THR A 169 8.15 11.10 -23.88
C THR A 169 7.51 11.92 -22.78
N THR A 170 8.33 12.47 -21.90
CA THR A 170 7.86 13.33 -20.82
C THR A 170 8.92 14.37 -20.50
N ASN A 171 8.52 15.63 -20.49
CA ASN A 171 9.39 16.75 -20.12
C ASN A 171 9.33 17.05 -18.61
N ASN A 172 8.50 16.31 -17.85
CA ASN A 172 8.17 16.62 -16.46
C ASN A 172 8.07 15.37 -15.55
N ALA A 173 8.59 14.22 -15.98
CA ALA A 173 8.55 12.98 -15.16
C ALA A 173 9.93 12.45 -14.74
N ASP A 174 10.97 13.27 -14.89
CA ASP A 174 12.36 12.90 -14.56
C ASP A 174 12.61 12.81 -13.05
N SER A 175 11.63 13.21 -12.21
CA SER A 175 11.69 13.10 -10.75
C SER A 175 10.85 11.95 -10.17
N VAL A 176 10.15 11.17 -11.00
CA VAL A 176 9.39 10.00 -10.53
C VAL A 176 10.25 8.75 -10.65
N GLU A 177 10.91 8.38 -9.56
CA GLU A 177 11.57 7.08 -9.43
C GLU A 177 10.55 5.98 -9.08
N PRO A 178 10.69 4.75 -9.63
CA PRO A 178 9.97 3.60 -9.11
C PRO A 178 10.27 3.41 -7.63
N VAL A 179 9.21 3.25 -6.83
CA VAL A 179 9.34 2.83 -5.45
C VAL A 179 9.97 1.44 -5.44
N SER A 180 11.20 1.34 -4.94
CA SER A 180 11.94 0.09 -4.82
C SER A 180 12.19 -0.24 -3.36
N ILE A 181 12.44 -1.51 -3.09
CA ILE A 181 12.93 -1.95 -1.78
C ILE A 181 14.34 -1.36 -1.59
N THR A 182 14.57 -0.69 -0.46
CA THR A 182 15.90 -0.16 -0.09
C THR A 182 16.56 -0.99 0.99
N GLU A 183 15.76 -1.59 1.87
CA GLU A 183 16.25 -2.39 2.98
C GLU A 183 15.24 -3.50 3.32
N LEU A 184 15.75 -4.67 3.67
CA LEU A 184 14.97 -5.78 4.20
C LEU A 184 15.27 -5.96 5.67
N ILE A 185 14.23 -6.14 6.47
CA ILE A 185 14.37 -6.34 7.91
C ILE A 185 14.30 -7.85 8.19
N ASP A 186 15.37 -8.39 8.77
CA ASP A 186 15.38 -9.77 9.24
C ASP A 186 14.27 -9.99 10.27
N PRO A 187 13.52 -11.09 10.18
CA PRO A 187 12.52 -11.42 11.19
C PRO A 187 13.20 -11.66 12.55
N ALA A 188 12.47 -11.41 13.63
CA ALA A 188 12.94 -11.72 14.97
C ALA A 188 13.37 -13.18 15.07
N SER A 189 14.52 -13.43 15.69
CA SER A 189 14.99 -14.79 15.95
C SER A 189 14.01 -15.52 16.85
N VAL A 190 13.79 -16.80 16.56
CA VAL A 190 12.86 -17.65 17.31
C VAL A 190 13.63 -18.54 18.27
N ILE A 191 13.09 -18.74 19.46
CA ILE A 191 13.65 -19.64 20.46
C ILE A 191 12.62 -20.75 20.68
N THR A 192 13.07 -22.01 20.73
CA THR A 192 12.15 -23.15 20.93
C THR A 192 12.81 -24.35 21.60
N VAL A 193 12.02 -25.14 22.33
CA VAL A 193 12.50 -26.40 22.92
C VAL A 193 12.77 -27.47 21.86
N ILE A 194 13.51 -28.53 22.23
CA ILE A 194 13.75 -29.68 21.35
C ILE A 194 12.40 -30.29 20.92
N GLY A 195 12.23 -30.48 19.61
CA GLY A 195 11.00 -30.97 18.98
C GLY A 195 9.89 -29.91 18.82
N GLY A 196 10.13 -28.66 19.21
CA GLY A 196 9.18 -27.56 19.06
C GLY A 196 8.82 -27.26 17.61
N ILE A 197 7.59 -26.78 17.37
CA ILE A 197 7.11 -26.42 16.03
C ILE A 197 7.48 -24.97 15.73
N ILE A 198 8.12 -24.73 14.59
CA ILE A 198 8.42 -23.38 14.08
C ILE A 198 7.45 -23.00 12.97
N ASN A 199 6.75 -21.87 13.17
CA ASN A 199 5.94 -21.26 12.12
C ASN A 199 6.81 -20.29 11.32
N MET A 200 7.19 -20.69 10.10
CA MET A 200 7.96 -19.83 9.20
C MET A 200 7.12 -18.61 8.78
N PRO A 201 7.62 -17.38 8.95
CA PRO A 201 6.88 -16.18 8.56
C PRO A 201 6.75 -16.15 7.03
N LYS A 202 5.53 -15.95 6.51
CA LYS A 202 5.32 -15.92 5.04
C LYS A 202 5.69 -14.58 4.41
N ARG A 203 5.82 -13.54 5.24
CA ARG A 203 6.17 -12.18 4.84
C ARG A 203 7.22 -11.61 5.80
N VAL A 204 8.02 -10.68 5.31
CA VAL A 204 8.96 -9.88 6.10
C VAL A 204 8.78 -8.40 5.78
N MET A 205 9.23 -7.54 6.68
CA MET A 205 9.11 -6.10 6.49
C MET A 205 10.24 -5.60 5.59
N ALA A 206 9.89 -4.72 4.66
CA ALA A 206 10.80 -4.02 3.79
C ALA A 206 10.62 -2.50 3.96
N ILE A 207 11.72 -1.77 3.97
CA ILE A 207 11.71 -0.30 3.86
C ILE A 207 11.82 0.05 2.37
N MET A 208 10.96 0.97 1.96
CA MET A 208 10.83 1.40 0.58
C MET A 208 11.56 2.73 0.36
N SER A 209 11.93 3.02 -0.89
CA SER A 209 12.62 4.27 -1.28
C SER A 209 11.78 5.54 -1.05
N ASP A 210 10.47 5.42 -0.83
CA ASP A 210 9.57 6.51 -0.46
C ASP A 210 9.46 6.73 1.07
N GLY A 211 10.26 6.00 1.86
CA GLY A 211 10.29 6.05 3.33
C GLY A 211 9.18 5.23 4.01
N THR A 212 8.28 4.60 3.24
CA THR A 212 7.24 3.74 3.80
C THR A 212 7.78 2.34 4.13
N SER A 213 7.07 1.60 4.99
CA SER A 213 7.32 0.18 5.24
C SER A 213 6.22 -0.70 4.63
N ARG A 214 6.59 -1.87 4.10
CA ARG A 214 5.65 -2.82 3.47
C ARG A 214 6.01 -4.26 3.81
N GLU A 215 5.00 -5.13 3.91
CA GLU A 215 5.22 -6.58 4.02
C GLU A 215 5.40 -7.22 2.64
N VAL A 216 6.54 -7.86 2.44
CA VAL A 216 6.90 -8.56 1.19
C VAL A 216 6.95 -10.06 1.42
N ALA A 217 6.49 -10.86 0.45
CA ALA A 217 6.47 -12.31 0.57
C ALA A 217 7.90 -12.88 0.58
N VAL A 218 8.13 -13.96 1.35
CA VAL A 218 9.45 -14.59 1.47
C VAL A 218 9.33 -16.11 1.29
N LYS A 219 10.32 -16.71 0.62
CA LYS A 219 10.44 -18.16 0.42
C LYS A 219 11.68 -18.69 1.11
N TRP A 220 11.47 -19.54 2.11
CA TRP A 220 12.51 -20.08 2.98
C TRP A 220 13.20 -21.31 2.39
N GLN A 221 14.52 -21.35 2.52
CA GLN A 221 15.35 -22.51 2.26
C GLN A 221 16.33 -22.74 3.44
N PRO A 222 16.20 -23.87 4.15
CA PRO A 222 15.15 -24.90 4.03
C PRO A 222 13.75 -24.38 4.43
N SER A 223 12.68 -24.93 3.84
CA SER A 223 11.29 -24.48 4.12
C SER A 223 10.77 -24.83 5.52
N SER A 224 11.52 -25.63 6.26
CA SER A 224 11.28 -26.02 7.64
C SER A 224 12.62 -26.20 8.34
N ILE A 225 12.68 -25.84 9.61
CA ILE A 225 13.87 -26.08 10.45
C ILE A 225 13.60 -27.32 11.30
N ASP A 226 14.48 -28.31 11.19
CA ASP A 226 14.45 -29.49 12.05
C ASP A 226 14.80 -29.09 13.48
N THR A 227 13.88 -29.28 14.43
CA THR A 227 14.07 -28.94 15.84
C THR A 227 14.38 -30.15 16.71
N SER A 228 14.61 -31.34 16.14
CA SER A 228 14.87 -32.57 16.91
C SER A 228 16.23 -32.58 17.62
N VAL A 229 17.12 -31.64 17.28
CA VAL A 229 18.47 -31.53 17.84
C VAL A 229 18.69 -30.09 18.31
N SER A 230 19.24 -29.94 19.52
CA SER A 230 19.61 -28.64 20.06
C SER A 230 20.73 -27.96 19.25
N GLY A 231 20.80 -26.64 19.37
CA GLY A 231 21.75 -25.78 18.69
C GLY A 231 21.08 -24.62 17.95
N TYR A 232 21.90 -23.75 17.37
CA TYR A 232 21.43 -22.67 16.51
C TYR A 232 21.31 -23.18 15.08
N LYS A 233 20.13 -23.02 14.49
CA LYS A 233 19.85 -23.30 13.08
C LYS A 233 19.34 -22.02 12.44
N SER A 234 19.49 -21.92 11.12
CA SER A 234 18.93 -20.80 10.37
C SER A 234 18.31 -21.27 9.07
N SER A 235 17.40 -20.45 8.56
CA SER A 235 16.92 -20.56 7.19
C SER A 235 17.14 -19.24 6.49
N VAL A 236 17.57 -19.31 5.24
CA VAL A 236 17.69 -18.13 4.38
C VAL A 236 16.40 -18.00 3.58
N GLY A 237 15.77 -16.83 3.68
CA GLY A 237 14.54 -16.48 3.01
C GLY A 237 14.82 -15.61 1.82
N ARG A 238 14.55 -16.10 0.60
CA ARG A 238 14.58 -15.25 -0.59
C ARG A 238 13.28 -14.45 -0.65
N VAL A 239 13.38 -13.13 -0.66
CA VAL A 239 12.19 -12.28 -0.82
C VAL A 239 11.67 -12.43 -2.25
N VAL A 240 10.38 -12.70 -2.38
CA VAL A 240 9.72 -12.89 -3.68
C VAL A 240 9.83 -11.59 -4.42
N GLY A 241 10.71 -11.59 -5.41
CA GLY A 241 10.95 -10.40 -6.19
C GLY A 241 12.40 -10.03 -6.35
N THR A 242 13.15 -10.15 -5.29
CA THR A 242 14.53 -9.67 -5.28
C THR A 242 15.49 -10.85 -5.30
N ASP A 243 16.74 -10.53 -5.58
CA ASP A 243 17.85 -11.45 -5.29
C ASP A 243 18.34 -11.29 -3.83
N ASP A 244 17.80 -10.30 -3.12
CA ASP A 244 18.07 -10.08 -1.71
C ASP A 244 17.42 -11.16 -0.84
N THR A 245 18.05 -11.39 0.30
CA THR A 245 17.67 -12.44 1.24
C THR A 245 17.64 -11.92 2.65
N VAL A 246 16.75 -12.50 3.46
CA VAL A 246 16.69 -12.31 4.92
C VAL A 246 17.05 -13.62 5.60
N THR A 247 17.47 -13.55 6.86
CA THR A 247 17.82 -14.73 7.66
C THR A 247 16.89 -14.86 8.85
N LEU A 248 16.28 -16.04 9.00
CA LEU A 248 15.58 -16.41 10.23
C LEU A 248 16.52 -17.28 11.07
N GLY A 249 16.92 -16.76 12.23
CA GLY A 249 17.64 -17.50 13.26
C GLY A 249 16.69 -18.27 14.17
N VAL A 250 17.04 -19.51 14.49
CA VAL A 250 16.31 -20.34 15.46
C VAL A 250 17.27 -20.98 16.45
N LEU A 251 17.11 -20.64 17.73
CA LEU A 251 17.85 -21.27 18.82
C LEU A 251 17.01 -22.41 19.43
N ILE A 252 17.52 -23.63 19.33
CA ILE A 252 16.88 -24.85 19.84
C ILE A 252 17.64 -25.34 21.06
N GLY A 253 16.96 -25.64 22.16
CA GLY A 253 17.64 -26.19 23.33
C GLY A 253 16.73 -26.59 24.46
N ASP A 254 17.34 -27.19 25.47
CA ASP A 254 16.68 -27.42 26.75
C ASP A 254 16.85 -26.15 27.59
N PHE A 255 15.74 -25.45 27.79
CA PHE A 255 15.69 -24.19 28.52
C PHE A 255 15.16 -24.43 29.92
N LYS A 256 15.85 -23.90 30.92
CA LYS A 256 15.36 -23.91 32.31
C LYS A 256 14.54 -22.66 32.54
N ILE A 257 13.28 -22.82 32.96
CA ILE A 257 12.44 -21.69 33.36
C ILE A 257 12.99 -21.10 34.67
N VAL A 258 13.35 -19.83 34.62
CA VAL A 258 13.88 -19.08 35.78
C VAL A 258 12.77 -18.29 36.43
N ASN A 259 11.99 -17.57 35.62
CA ASN A 259 10.93 -16.72 36.10
C ASN A 259 9.78 -16.64 35.10
N ILE A 260 8.58 -16.53 35.61
CA ILE A 260 7.39 -16.15 34.85
C ILE A 260 6.74 -15.02 35.65
N GLU A 261 6.52 -13.88 35.00
CA GLU A 261 5.87 -12.75 35.63
C GLU A 261 4.37 -13.00 35.79
N ASP A 262 3.78 -12.43 36.84
CA ASP A 262 2.33 -12.48 37.01
C ASP A 262 1.64 -11.73 35.86
N ILE A 263 0.48 -12.23 35.44
CA ILE A 263 -0.28 -11.69 34.33
C ILE A 263 -1.33 -10.73 34.88
N THR A 264 -1.45 -9.54 34.28
CA THR A 264 -2.56 -8.62 34.54
C THR A 264 -3.30 -8.36 33.23
N ILE A 265 -4.61 -8.60 33.24
CA ILE A 265 -5.50 -8.37 32.09
C ILE A 265 -6.63 -7.46 32.56
N GLU A 266 -6.84 -6.36 31.85
CA GLU A 266 -7.97 -5.46 32.07
C GLU A 266 -9.06 -5.74 31.02
N LYS A 267 -10.32 -5.78 31.46
CA LYS A 267 -11.49 -6.03 30.61
C LYS A 267 -12.68 -5.19 31.04
N ASN A 268 -13.51 -4.80 30.07
CA ASN A 268 -14.79 -4.18 30.39
C ASN A 268 -15.82 -5.23 30.84
N LEU A 269 -16.82 -4.78 31.60
CA LEU A 269 -17.96 -5.59 32.01
C LEU A 269 -18.64 -6.25 30.79
N ASN A 270 -18.78 -7.58 30.83
CA ASN A 270 -19.28 -8.46 29.78
C ASN A 270 -18.44 -8.53 28.50
N GLU A 271 -17.21 -8.01 28.48
CA GLU A 271 -16.29 -8.19 27.36
C GLU A 271 -15.84 -9.66 27.25
N GLU A 272 -15.73 -10.19 26.03
CA GLU A 272 -15.26 -11.57 25.83
C GLU A 272 -13.85 -11.76 26.42
N PHE A 273 -13.72 -12.77 27.27
CA PHE A 273 -12.48 -13.17 27.91
C PHE A 273 -12.30 -14.68 27.84
N SER A 274 -11.07 -15.10 27.56
CA SER A 274 -10.64 -16.50 27.59
C SER A 274 -9.35 -16.62 28.38
N MET A 275 -9.24 -17.69 29.16
CA MET A 275 -8.03 -17.98 29.93
C MET A 275 -6.78 -18.04 29.05
N PRO A 276 -5.65 -17.40 29.44
CA PRO A 276 -4.39 -17.56 28.76
C PRO A 276 -3.95 -19.02 28.75
N THR A 277 -3.63 -19.55 27.58
CA THR A 277 -3.09 -20.91 27.42
C THR A 277 -1.56 -20.93 27.32
N LYS A 278 -0.95 -19.76 27.10
CA LYS A 278 0.50 -19.58 27.03
C LYS A 278 0.92 -18.32 27.78
N VAL A 279 2.15 -18.32 28.27
CA VAL A 279 2.77 -17.19 28.98
C VAL A 279 4.23 -17.04 28.58
N SER A 280 4.74 -15.81 28.63
CA SER A 280 6.15 -15.53 28.43
C SER A 280 6.96 -15.85 29.67
N ALA A 281 7.93 -16.74 29.53
CA ALA A 281 8.83 -17.18 30.57
C ALA A 281 10.26 -16.71 30.29
N LYS A 282 10.92 -16.18 31.31
CA LYS A 282 12.37 -15.95 31.32
C LYS A 282 13.08 -17.28 31.51
N VAL A 283 13.98 -17.60 30.60
CA VAL A 283 14.67 -18.89 30.58
C VAL A 283 16.18 -18.71 30.52
N GLU A 284 16.89 -19.66 31.12
CA GLU A 284 18.34 -19.79 31.03
C GLU A 284 18.72 -20.91 30.08
N SER A 285 19.82 -20.71 29.36
CA SER A 285 20.42 -21.69 28.46
C SER A 285 21.93 -21.74 28.64
N ILE A 286 22.52 -22.92 28.54
CA ILE A 286 23.98 -23.06 28.48
C ILE A 286 24.59 -22.48 27.19
N TYR A 287 23.75 -22.15 26.20
CA TYR A 287 24.17 -21.64 24.90
C TYR A 287 24.11 -20.11 24.80
N ALA A 288 23.54 -19.42 25.79
CA ALA A 288 23.36 -17.97 25.76
C ALA A 288 23.70 -17.36 27.11
N SER A 289 24.52 -16.31 27.09
CA SER A 289 24.84 -15.50 28.28
C SER A 289 23.84 -14.37 28.54
N GLU A 290 22.89 -14.17 27.64
CA GLU A 290 21.87 -13.12 27.71
C GLU A 290 20.54 -13.68 28.20
N GLU A 291 19.69 -12.81 28.75
CA GLU A 291 18.36 -13.17 29.25
C GLU A 291 17.43 -13.53 28.08
N LEU A 292 16.96 -14.77 28.03
CA LEU A 292 16.07 -15.26 26.96
C LEU A 292 14.63 -15.31 27.44
N THR A 293 13.69 -15.10 26.52
CA THR A 293 12.25 -15.29 26.77
C THR A 293 11.66 -16.35 25.84
N LEU A 294 10.73 -17.14 26.36
CA LEU A 294 10.08 -18.24 25.65
C LEU A 294 8.60 -18.31 26.01
N GLU A 295 7.74 -18.51 25.02
CA GLU A 295 6.32 -18.81 25.23
C GLU A 295 6.13 -20.26 25.68
N VAL A 296 5.64 -20.45 26.91
CA VAL A 296 5.41 -21.77 27.54
C VAL A 296 3.92 -22.02 27.77
N GLN A 297 3.49 -23.28 27.74
CA GLN A 297 2.08 -23.65 27.96
C GLN A 297 1.71 -23.53 29.44
N VAL A 298 0.52 -23.01 29.72
CA VAL A 298 -0.10 -23.12 31.05
C VAL A 298 -0.85 -24.45 31.12
N SER A 299 -0.41 -25.33 32.01
CA SER A 299 -0.98 -26.69 32.15
C SER A 299 -2.40 -26.67 32.71
N SER A 300 -2.68 -25.77 33.65
CA SER A 300 -4.00 -25.63 34.27
C SER A 300 -4.13 -24.33 35.06
N TRP A 301 -5.36 -23.83 35.15
CA TRP A 301 -5.78 -22.79 36.11
C TRP A 301 -6.60 -23.43 37.23
N ASP A 302 -6.46 -22.93 38.45
CA ASP A 302 -7.19 -23.41 39.63
C ASP A 302 -8.70 -23.06 39.59
N LYS A 303 -9.06 -22.00 38.88
CA LYS A 303 -10.44 -21.56 38.63
C LYS A 303 -10.55 -20.79 37.32
N ASN A 304 -11.78 -20.70 36.82
CA ASN A 304 -12.12 -19.84 35.69
C ASN A 304 -12.52 -18.44 36.19
N LEU A 305 -12.26 -17.44 35.36
CA LEU A 305 -12.63 -16.05 35.56
C LEU A 305 -13.49 -15.62 34.37
N ASP A 306 -14.42 -14.71 34.62
CA ASP A 306 -15.27 -14.09 33.61
C ASP A 306 -15.38 -12.59 33.89
N THR A 307 -16.06 -11.88 32.99
CA THR A 307 -16.22 -10.42 33.03
C THR A 307 -17.63 -10.01 33.47
N SER A 308 -18.38 -10.89 34.15
CA SER A 308 -19.80 -10.66 34.47
C SER A 308 -20.02 -9.67 35.61
N GLU A 309 -19.02 -9.48 36.46
CA GLU A 309 -19.05 -8.59 37.62
C GLU A 309 -17.79 -7.71 37.67
N VAL A 310 -17.94 -6.46 38.13
CA VAL A 310 -16.83 -5.52 38.29
C VAL A 310 -15.98 -5.91 39.49
N GLY A 311 -14.66 -5.92 39.33
CA GLY A 311 -13.73 -6.22 40.41
C GLY A 311 -12.37 -6.73 39.90
N ILE A 312 -11.48 -7.02 40.84
CA ILE A 312 -10.18 -7.66 40.55
C ILE A 312 -10.28 -9.12 40.98
N TYR A 313 -10.09 -10.02 40.04
CA TYR A 313 -10.16 -11.46 40.26
C TYR A 313 -8.80 -12.10 40.02
N GLU A 314 -8.32 -12.86 40.98
CA GLU A 314 -7.04 -13.59 40.89
C GLU A 314 -7.31 -15.05 40.50
N ALA A 315 -6.48 -15.68 39.67
CA ALA A 315 -6.42 -17.14 39.47
C ALA A 315 -4.97 -17.63 39.48
N ASN A 316 -4.73 -18.85 39.96
CA ASN A 316 -3.39 -19.45 40.02
C ASN A 316 -3.20 -20.44 38.87
N GLY A 317 -2.15 -20.23 38.09
CA GLY A 317 -1.77 -21.07 36.97
C GLY A 317 -0.59 -21.98 37.33
N SER A 318 -0.59 -23.20 36.79
CA SER A 318 0.55 -24.13 36.86
C SER A 318 1.21 -24.25 35.49
N VAL A 319 2.54 -24.19 35.46
CA VAL A 319 3.36 -24.33 34.24
C VAL A 319 4.32 -25.49 34.44
N GLU A 320 4.32 -26.46 33.52
CA GLU A 320 5.21 -27.60 33.56
C GLU A 320 6.69 -27.16 33.49
N GLY A 321 7.53 -27.72 34.36
CA GLY A 321 8.94 -27.36 34.45
C GLY A 321 9.24 -26.05 35.19
N TYR A 322 8.23 -25.29 35.61
CA TYR A 322 8.42 -24.11 36.46
C TYR A 322 8.49 -24.53 37.93
N VAL A 323 9.71 -24.73 38.42
CA VAL A 323 9.97 -25.20 39.78
C VAL A 323 10.88 -24.27 40.56
N ASP A 324 10.83 -24.34 41.89
CA ASP A 324 11.76 -23.64 42.77
C ASP A 324 13.13 -24.35 42.84
N ILE A 325 14.06 -23.81 43.64
CA ILE A 325 15.39 -24.38 43.82
C ILE A 325 15.40 -25.79 44.47
N TYR A 326 14.26 -26.22 45.01
CA TYR A 326 14.07 -27.52 45.64
C TYR A 326 13.27 -28.50 44.75
N GLY A 327 12.85 -28.07 43.57
CA GLY A 327 12.07 -28.88 42.62
C GLY A 327 10.57 -28.87 42.88
N ASN A 328 10.05 -28.01 43.76
CA ASN A 328 8.60 -27.86 43.95
C ASN A 328 8.01 -26.98 42.86
N ASN A 329 6.82 -27.34 42.36
CA ASN A 329 6.11 -26.56 41.35
C ASN A 329 5.81 -25.15 41.87
N LYS A 330 6.22 -24.14 41.09
CA LYS A 330 5.83 -22.75 41.29
C LYS A 330 4.52 -22.49 40.56
N ILE A 331 3.74 -21.57 41.13
CA ILE A 331 2.50 -21.09 40.53
C ILE A 331 2.72 -19.68 39.99
N ILE A 332 1.97 -19.34 38.94
CA ILE A 332 1.86 -17.98 38.41
C ILE A 332 0.50 -17.42 38.79
N LYS A 333 0.37 -16.10 38.91
CA LYS A 333 -0.93 -15.47 39.17
C LYS A 333 -1.41 -14.73 37.94
N LEU A 334 -2.71 -14.84 37.68
CA LEU A 334 -3.44 -14.00 36.75
C LEU A 334 -4.37 -13.09 37.55
N TYR A 335 -4.26 -11.79 37.34
CA TYR A 335 -5.19 -10.79 37.83
C TYR A 335 -6.04 -10.30 36.66
N LEU A 336 -7.33 -10.61 36.66
CA LEU A 336 -8.34 -10.05 35.75
C LEU A 336 -9.00 -8.86 36.44
N GLU A 337 -8.72 -7.66 35.96
CA GLU A 337 -9.38 -6.44 36.39
C GLU A 337 -10.57 -6.17 35.47
N VAL A 338 -11.78 -6.36 36.01
CA VAL A 338 -13.03 -6.07 35.32
C VAL A 338 -13.50 -4.69 35.74
N ILE A 339 -13.48 -3.76 34.79
CA ILE A 339 -13.92 -2.38 34.99
C ILE A 339 -15.27 -2.17 34.31
N ASN A 340 -16.03 -1.20 34.81
CA ASN A 340 -17.21 -0.69 34.13
C ASN A 340 -16.91 0.72 33.66
N GLU A 341 -15.96 0.84 32.74
CA GLU A 341 -15.75 2.08 32.04
C GLU A 341 -16.84 2.26 30.98
N PRO A 342 -17.40 3.47 30.85
CA PRO A 342 -18.35 3.74 29.78
C PRO A 342 -17.67 3.42 28.46
N THR A 343 -18.23 2.46 27.71
CA THR A 343 -17.72 2.11 26.39
C THR A 343 -17.69 3.37 25.55
N VAL A 344 -16.48 3.80 25.21
CA VAL A 344 -16.31 5.05 24.48
C VAL A 344 -16.88 4.84 23.08
N SER A 345 -17.94 5.57 22.77
CA SER A 345 -18.62 5.50 21.47
C SER A 345 -18.15 6.66 20.59
N ILE A 346 -18.34 6.54 19.28
CA ILE A 346 -18.03 7.64 18.35
C ILE A 346 -19.11 8.71 18.54
N GLU A 347 -18.72 9.88 19.05
CA GLU A 347 -19.61 11.03 19.25
C GLU A 347 -19.83 11.75 17.92
N SER A 348 -18.74 12.05 17.21
CA SER A 348 -18.81 12.75 15.93
C SER A 348 -17.62 12.45 15.03
N ILE A 349 -17.82 12.64 13.72
CA ILE A 349 -16.76 12.61 12.71
C ILE A 349 -16.92 13.85 11.85
N ASP A 350 -15.90 14.70 11.83
CA ASP A 350 -15.92 15.95 11.10
C ASP A 350 -15.93 15.74 9.59
N LYS A 351 -16.56 16.68 8.87
CA LYS A 351 -16.54 16.71 7.42
C LYS A 351 -15.12 16.99 6.92
N ILE A 352 -14.62 16.13 6.06
CA ILE A 352 -13.30 16.26 5.46
C ILE A 352 -13.41 17.11 4.20
N ARG A 353 -12.52 18.09 4.02
CA ARG A 353 -12.42 18.89 2.79
C ARG A 353 -11.04 18.72 2.19
N VAL A 354 -10.97 18.27 0.95
CA VAL A 354 -9.72 18.05 0.22
C VAL A 354 -9.78 18.78 -1.11
N GLU A 355 -8.76 19.59 -1.38
CA GLU A 355 -8.57 20.22 -2.69
C GLU A 355 -7.50 19.46 -3.48
N LYS A 356 -7.81 19.16 -4.75
CA LYS A 356 -6.90 18.47 -5.67
C LYS A 356 -6.90 19.13 -7.03
N LEU A 357 -5.75 19.07 -7.70
CA LEU A 357 -5.64 19.51 -9.08
C LEU A 357 -6.35 18.50 -10.00
N ARG A 358 -6.93 19.01 -11.08
CA ARG A 358 -7.59 18.23 -12.12
C ARG A 358 -6.64 17.15 -12.63
N GLY A 359 -7.12 15.91 -12.63
CA GLY A 359 -6.35 14.75 -13.04
C GLY A 359 -5.37 14.21 -11.99
N SER A 360 -5.31 14.78 -10.78
CA SER A 360 -4.49 14.21 -9.68
C SER A 360 -5.01 12.84 -9.27
N ILE A 361 -4.11 11.92 -8.89
CA ILE A 361 -4.54 10.70 -8.19
C ILE A 361 -5.03 11.16 -6.83
N TYR A 362 -6.22 10.70 -6.47
CA TYR A 362 -6.70 10.82 -5.11
C TYR A 362 -7.38 9.52 -4.72
N GLU A 363 -6.90 8.94 -3.63
CA GLU A 363 -7.55 7.81 -2.98
C GLU A 363 -8.25 8.33 -1.72
N LEU A 364 -9.47 7.87 -1.50
CA LEU A 364 -10.19 8.20 -0.27
C LEU A 364 -9.43 7.61 0.94
N PRO A 365 -9.37 8.34 2.06
CA PRO A 365 -8.65 7.88 3.23
C PRO A 365 -9.31 6.61 3.79
N LYS A 366 -8.50 5.63 4.20
CA LYS A 366 -8.99 4.38 4.81
C LYS A 366 -9.36 4.57 6.27
N ASN A 367 -8.75 5.55 6.94
CA ASN A 367 -9.03 5.91 8.32
C ASN A 367 -9.27 7.41 8.42
N VAL A 368 -10.19 7.82 9.29
CA VAL A 368 -10.55 9.23 9.52
C VAL A 368 -10.52 9.53 11.01
N PRO A 369 -10.16 10.74 11.43
CA PRO A 369 -10.23 11.13 12.84
C PRO A 369 -11.69 11.20 13.29
N ALA A 370 -11.99 10.61 14.44
CA ALA A 370 -13.28 10.64 15.09
C ALA A 370 -13.13 11.18 16.50
N ILE A 371 -14.08 12.02 16.92
CA ILE A 371 -14.20 12.46 18.31
C ILE A 371 -15.04 11.42 19.04
N MET A 372 -14.45 10.91 20.10
CA MET A 372 -15.00 9.88 20.94
C MET A 372 -15.80 10.52 22.09
N SER A 373 -16.74 9.79 22.71
CA SER A 373 -17.62 10.31 23.77
C SER A 373 -16.90 10.75 25.06
N ASP A 374 -15.61 10.45 25.20
CA ASP A 374 -14.73 10.91 26.27
C ASP A 374 -13.95 12.19 25.89
N GLY A 375 -14.20 12.75 24.70
CA GLY A 375 -13.50 13.91 24.16
C GLY A 375 -12.15 13.60 23.51
N THR A 376 -11.72 12.33 23.48
CA THR A 376 -10.48 11.93 22.81
C THR A 376 -10.66 11.82 21.30
N GLU A 377 -9.54 11.92 20.55
CA GLU A 377 -9.53 11.72 19.11
C GLU A 377 -8.97 10.33 18.77
N LYS A 378 -9.68 9.57 17.93
CA LYS A 378 -9.27 8.23 17.48
C LYS A 378 -9.41 8.09 15.97
N PHE A 379 -8.43 7.48 15.32
CA PHE A 379 -8.53 7.12 13.91
C PHE A 379 -9.37 5.85 13.73
N VAL A 380 -10.47 5.96 13.00
CA VAL A 380 -11.42 4.87 12.74
C VAL A 380 -11.46 4.52 11.26
N SER A 381 -11.59 3.24 10.94
CA SER A 381 -11.66 2.79 9.56
C SER A 381 -13.00 3.13 8.92
N VAL A 382 -12.95 3.68 7.70
CA VAL A 382 -14.13 4.10 6.95
C VAL A 382 -14.26 3.26 5.67
N THR A 383 -15.49 2.85 5.39
CA THR A 383 -15.86 2.20 4.12
C THR A 383 -16.68 3.20 3.31
N TRP A 384 -16.14 3.63 2.18
CA TRP A 384 -16.79 4.63 1.31
C TRP A 384 -17.85 3.97 0.42
N ASN A 385 -19.01 4.61 0.31
CA ASN A 385 -20.12 4.12 -0.52
C ASN A 385 -19.78 4.18 -2.01
N ASN A 386 -18.97 5.15 -2.41
CA ASN A 386 -18.44 5.28 -3.77
C ASN A 386 -16.92 5.39 -3.71
N THR A 387 -16.23 4.44 -4.34
CA THR A 387 -14.76 4.37 -4.39
C THR A 387 -14.20 4.85 -5.73
N THR A 388 -15.04 5.11 -6.73
CA THR A 388 -14.60 5.67 -8.00
C THR A 388 -14.42 7.17 -7.86
N ILE A 389 -13.16 7.61 -7.81
CA ILE A 389 -12.81 9.02 -7.78
C ILE A 389 -12.54 9.49 -9.19
N ASP A 390 -13.32 10.48 -9.63
CA ASP A 390 -13.07 11.21 -10.87
C ASP A 390 -12.55 12.61 -10.55
N THR A 391 -11.26 12.84 -10.79
CA THR A 391 -10.65 14.17 -10.75
C THR A 391 -10.51 14.81 -12.14
N SER A 392 -11.06 14.20 -13.18
CA SER A 392 -10.97 14.70 -14.56
C SER A 392 -11.90 15.88 -14.84
N THR A 393 -12.95 16.03 -14.04
CA THR A 393 -13.90 17.15 -14.10
C THR A 393 -13.67 18.12 -12.96
N ILE A 394 -13.63 19.40 -13.28
CA ILE A 394 -13.56 20.49 -12.29
C ILE A 394 -14.89 20.54 -11.55
N GLY A 395 -14.83 20.81 -10.25
CA GLY A 395 -16.02 20.99 -9.44
C GLY A 395 -15.88 20.36 -8.05
N THR A 396 -16.97 20.43 -7.29
CA THR A 396 -17.03 19.88 -5.94
C THR A 396 -17.87 18.62 -5.95
N THR A 397 -17.31 17.52 -5.46
CA THR A 397 -18.00 16.23 -5.31
C THR A 397 -18.05 15.82 -3.83
N LEU A 398 -19.20 15.34 -3.38
CA LEU A 398 -19.38 14.83 -2.02
C LEU A 398 -19.40 13.31 -2.01
N TYR A 399 -18.57 12.73 -1.15
CA TYR A 399 -18.51 11.30 -0.86
C TYR A 399 -19.06 11.03 0.53
N SER A 400 -19.77 9.92 0.69
CA SER A 400 -20.27 9.43 1.97
C SER A 400 -19.65 8.08 2.32
N GLY A 401 -19.29 7.89 3.59
CA GLY A 401 -18.71 6.67 4.11
C GLY A 401 -19.39 6.21 5.39
N MET A 402 -19.34 4.90 5.64
CA MET A 402 -19.82 4.24 6.85
C MET A 402 -18.64 3.87 7.75
N VAL A 403 -18.84 4.00 9.06
CA VAL A 403 -17.87 3.59 10.09
C VAL A 403 -18.57 2.64 11.05
N ALA A 404 -17.94 1.50 11.34
CA ALA A 404 -18.51 0.53 12.27
C ALA A 404 -18.68 1.15 13.67
N GLY A 405 -19.88 1.02 14.25
CA GLY A 405 -20.19 1.60 15.56
C GLY A 405 -20.58 3.09 15.55
N TYR A 406 -20.64 3.74 14.39
CA TYR A 406 -21.16 5.11 14.22
C TYR A 406 -22.50 5.08 13.47
N SER A 407 -23.53 5.69 14.03
CA SER A 407 -24.87 5.74 13.42
C SER A 407 -24.98 6.75 12.27
N GLY A 408 -24.06 7.72 12.20
CA GLY A 408 -24.00 8.74 11.15
C GLY A 408 -23.19 8.32 9.92
N PHE A 409 -23.09 9.22 8.94
CA PHE A 409 -22.22 9.06 7.78
C PHE A 409 -21.05 10.04 7.85
N VAL A 410 -19.86 9.57 7.49
CA VAL A 410 -18.69 10.43 7.24
C VAL A 410 -18.87 11.13 5.90
N GLN A 411 -18.62 12.43 5.84
CA GLN A 411 -18.69 13.20 4.59
C GLN A 411 -17.30 13.68 4.18
N LEU A 412 -16.98 13.52 2.89
CA LEU A 412 -15.79 14.07 2.28
C LEU A 412 -16.15 14.93 1.08
N GLU A 413 -15.72 16.18 1.10
CA GLU A 413 -15.83 17.14 0.01
C GLU A 413 -14.52 17.20 -0.76
N LEU A 414 -14.53 16.66 -1.98
CA LEU A 414 -13.43 16.73 -2.92
C LEU A 414 -13.65 17.92 -3.87
N VAL A 415 -12.78 18.91 -3.78
CA VAL A 415 -12.77 20.08 -4.66
C VAL A 415 -11.69 19.88 -5.71
N VAL A 416 -12.09 19.76 -6.97
CA VAL A 416 -11.17 19.61 -8.10
C VAL A 416 -11.01 20.96 -8.80
N VAL A 417 -9.78 21.47 -8.83
CA VAL A 417 -9.42 22.75 -9.44
C VAL A 417 -8.42 22.56 -10.57
N ASN A 418 -8.33 23.50 -11.52
CA ASN A 418 -7.28 23.44 -12.54
C ASN A 418 -5.90 23.77 -11.96
N GLN A 419 -4.86 23.30 -12.62
CA GLN A 419 -3.49 23.69 -12.31
C GLN A 419 -3.30 25.19 -12.60
N LYS A 420 -2.64 25.91 -11.68
CA LYS A 420 -2.40 27.36 -11.79
C LYS A 420 -1.12 27.63 -12.58
N LEU A 421 -1.19 28.52 -13.56
CA LEU A 421 -0.02 29.01 -14.27
C LEU A 421 0.73 30.06 -13.44
N ILE A 422 2.04 30.14 -13.64
CA ILE A 422 2.95 31.03 -12.92
C ILE A 422 3.82 31.76 -13.93
N ILE A 423 3.89 33.09 -13.76
CA ILE A 423 4.92 33.93 -14.38
C ILE A 423 6.08 33.95 -13.40
N ASP A 424 7.26 33.51 -13.87
CA ASP A 424 8.45 33.49 -13.04
C ASP A 424 9.08 34.89 -12.97
N ASN A 425 9.30 35.52 -14.13
CA ASN A 425 9.81 36.89 -14.22
C ASN A 425 9.31 37.61 -15.49
N VAL A 426 9.35 38.95 -15.44
CA VAL A 426 9.13 39.84 -16.57
C VAL A 426 10.25 40.88 -16.63
N TYR A 427 10.93 40.96 -17.77
CA TYR A 427 12.01 41.91 -18.03
C TYR A 427 11.67 42.83 -19.20
N ILE A 428 12.06 44.11 -19.08
CA ILE A 428 12.07 45.07 -20.18
C ILE A 428 13.51 45.19 -20.67
N LEU A 429 13.82 44.55 -21.81
CA LEU A 429 15.17 44.52 -22.38
C LEU A 429 15.51 45.77 -23.19
N HIS A 430 14.48 46.44 -23.71
CA HIS A 430 14.65 47.70 -24.44
C HIS A 430 13.41 48.56 -24.30
N ARG A 431 13.60 49.82 -23.92
CA ARG A 431 12.55 50.83 -23.79
C ARG A 431 12.70 51.85 -24.91
N ALA A 432 11.76 51.83 -25.86
CA ALA A 432 11.82 52.70 -27.01
C ALA A 432 11.55 54.18 -26.64
N ASN A 433 12.33 55.12 -27.18
CA ASN A 433 12.14 56.56 -26.92
C ASN A 433 11.07 57.14 -27.86
N GLY A 434 10.08 57.85 -27.29
CA GLY A 434 9.07 58.62 -28.05
C GLY A 434 7.96 57.76 -28.68
N ASN A 435 7.66 57.97 -29.97
CA ASN A 435 6.52 57.35 -30.68
C ASN A 435 6.86 55.99 -31.34
N SER A 436 7.91 55.29 -30.91
CA SER A 436 8.36 54.08 -31.61
C SER A 436 7.80 52.80 -30.96
N ASP A 437 7.21 51.93 -31.78
CA ASP A 437 6.71 50.60 -31.40
C ASP A 437 7.87 49.60 -31.30
N ASN A 438 8.89 49.90 -30.51
CA ASN A 438 10.17 49.14 -30.53
C ASN A 438 10.61 48.57 -29.18
N SER A 439 9.77 48.61 -28.15
CA SER A 439 10.13 48.00 -26.86
C SER A 439 10.13 46.47 -26.96
N ILE A 440 11.01 45.83 -26.19
CA ILE A 440 11.15 44.37 -26.10
C ILE A 440 10.89 43.95 -24.65
N ILE A 441 9.95 43.02 -24.47
CA ILE A 441 9.62 42.42 -23.17
C ILE A 441 9.99 40.94 -23.21
N ARG A 442 10.75 40.46 -22.23
CA ARG A 442 10.99 39.04 -22.02
C ARG A 442 10.11 38.56 -20.87
N VAL A 443 9.37 37.47 -21.10
CA VAL A 443 8.52 36.83 -20.09
C VAL A 443 9.00 35.40 -19.90
N SER A 444 9.24 35.01 -18.65
CA SER A 444 9.53 33.64 -18.26
C SER A 444 8.37 33.05 -17.46
N GLY A 445 8.10 31.77 -17.68
CA GLY A 445 6.98 31.08 -17.04
C GLY A 445 6.75 29.69 -17.62
N ASN A 446 5.57 29.14 -17.37
CA ASN A 446 5.28 27.77 -17.80
C ASN A 446 5.37 27.58 -19.33
N ILE A 447 6.24 26.67 -19.76
CA ILE A 447 6.43 26.26 -21.16
C ILE A 447 5.09 25.90 -21.81
N GLY A 448 4.87 26.40 -23.03
CA GLY A 448 3.66 26.18 -23.81
C GLY A 448 2.47 27.03 -23.39
N ALA A 449 2.61 27.91 -22.39
CA ALA A 449 1.61 28.94 -22.10
C ALA A 449 1.76 30.12 -23.06
N THR A 450 0.64 30.71 -23.45
CA THR A 450 0.59 31.90 -24.28
C THR A 450 0.63 33.13 -23.39
N VAL A 451 1.55 34.04 -23.67
CA VAL A 451 1.58 35.34 -23.00
C VAL A 451 0.46 36.22 -23.54
N ILE A 452 -0.30 36.80 -22.62
CA ILE A 452 -1.39 37.73 -22.89
C ILE A 452 -1.02 39.08 -22.30
N LEU A 453 -0.99 40.10 -23.16
CA LEU A 453 -0.74 41.47 -22.77
C LEU A 453 -2.08 42.21 -22.69
N ILE A 454 -2.36 42.86 -21.57
CA ILE A 454 -3.59 43.63 -21.35
C ILE A 454 -3.25 45.11 -21.51
N LYS A 455 -3.95 45.79 -22.43
CA LYS A 455 -3.84 47.24 -22.58
C LYS A 455 -4.61 47.98 -21.49
N LYS A 456 -4.30 49.27 -21.32
CA LYS A 456 -5.04 50.19 -20.42
C LYS A 456 -6.56 50.29 -20.69
N ASP A 457 -7.01 49.98 -21.90
CA ASP A 457 -8.44 49.94 -22.25
C ASP A 457 -9.10 48.56 -21.99
N GLY A 458 -8.36 47.62 -21.39
CA GLY A 458 -8.81 46.26 -21.05
C GLY A 458 -8.74 45.27 -22.22
N SER A 459 -8.33 45.69 -23.41
CA SER A 459 -8.20 44.78 -24.55
C SER A 459 -6.98 43.86 -24.43
N GLU A 460 -7.18 42.59 -24.78
CA GLU A 460 -6.13 41.57 -24.78
C GLU A 460 -5.40 41.52 -26.13
N ILE A 461 -4.07 41.38 -26.06
CA ILE A 461 -3.21 41.06 -27.19
C ILE A 461 -2.56 39.71 -26.90
N ASN A 462 -2.84 38.71 -27.73
CA ASN A 462 -2.04 37.48 -27.74
C ASN A 462 -0.69 37.82 -28.37
N SER A 463 0.40 37.62 -27.63
CA SER A 463 1.73 37.87 -28.16
C SER A 463 2.33 36.58 -28.72
N GLU A 464 2.89 35.74 -27.86
CA GLU A 464 3.65 34.55 -28.25
C GLU A 464 3.54 33.44 -27.20
N VAL A 465 3.90 32.22 -27.61
CA VAL A 465 3.92 31.03 -26.75
C VAL A 465 5.31 30.89 -26.13
N ILE A 466 5.37 30.63 -24.82
CA ILE A 466 6.62 30.35 -24.11
C ILE A 466 7.22 29.06 -24.68
N GLY A 467 8.41 29.18 -25.27
CA GLY A 467 9.11 28.08 -25.94
C GLY A 467 9.71 27.06 -24.96
N SER A 468 10.40 26.05 -25.49
CA SER A 468 11.02 24.97 -24.70
C SER A 468 12.11 25.43 -23.73
N THR A 469 12.57 26.68 -23.85
CA THR A 469 13.55 27.30 -22.95
C THR A 469 12.90 27.90 -21.69
N GLY A 470 11.56 27.95 -21.61
CA GLY A 470 10.85 28.58 -20.49
C GLY A 470 10.69 30.10 -20.61
N GLU A 471 11.14 30.69 -21.72
CA GLU A 471 11.11 32.14 -21.94
C GLU A 471 10.59 32.48 -23.34
N VAL A 472 10.09 33.71 -23.50
CA VAL A 472 9.73 34.30 -24.79
C VAL A 472 10.01 35.79 -24.83
N GLU A 473 10.49 36.28 -25.97
CA GLU A 473 10.74 37.71 -26.21
C GLU A 473 9.69 38.29 -27.14
N ILE A 474 8.95 39.25 -26.64
CA ILE A 474 7.89 39.92 -27.39
C ILE A 474 8.44 41.23 -27.93
N ASN A 475 8.56 41.28 -29.25
CA ASN A 475 9.11 42.40 -29.97
C ASN A 475 8.05 43.41 -30.39
N LYS A 476 8.49 44.65 -30.63
CA LYS A 476 7.70 45.74 -31.23
C LYS A 476 6.48 46.18 -30.41
N ILE A 477 6.66 46.40 -29.10
CA ILE A 477 5.61 46.89 -28.22
C ILE A 477 5.75 48.40 -28.03
N ASN A 478 4.63 49.14 -28.07
CA ASN A 478 4.58 50.55 -27.67
C ASN A 478 4.13 50.69 -26.22
N LEU A 479 5.05 51.09 -25.34
CA LEU A 479 4.77 51.28 -23.91
C LEU A 479 4.29 52.71 -23.58
N PHE A 480 4.42 53.69 -24.49
CA PHE A 480 4.36 55.13 -24.16
C PHE A 480 3.16 55.92 -24.71
N LYS A 481 2.58 55.58 -25.86
CA LYS A 481 1.55 56.42 -26.50
C LYS A 481 0.17 55.76 -26.47
N ASP A 482 -0.68 56.23 -25.55
CA ASP A 482 -2.13 56.00 -25.45
C ASP A 482 -2.62 54.59 -25.85
N LYS A 483 -2.72 53.72 -24.83
CA LYS A 483 -3.10 52.28 -24.80
C LYS A 483 -1.94 51.29 -24.60
N GLY A 484 -0.89 51.72 -23.89
CA GLY A 484 0.20 50.84 -23.44
C GLY A 484 -0.29 49.61 -22.67
N ILE A 485 0.55 48.57 -22.68
CA ILE A 485 0.36 47.37 -21.84
C ILE A 485 0.40 47.80 -20.38
N GLN A 486 -0.56 47.35 -19.57
CA GLN A 486 -0.60 47.57 -18.12
C GLN A 486 -0.32 46.29 -17.35
N GLU A 487 -0.89 45.17 -17.82
CA GLU A 487 -0.77 43.89 -17.13
C GLU A 487 -0.36 42.81 -18.13
N ILE A 488 0.34 41.81 -17.62
CA ILE A 488 0.70 40.60 -18.34
C ILE A 488 0.14 39.42 -17.56
N TYR A 489 -0.46 38.46 -18.24
CA TYR A 489 -0.74 37.16 -17.66
C TYR A 489 -0.45 36.07 -18.69
N ILE A 490 -0.29 34.83 -18.24
CA ILE A 490 -0.14 33.71 -19.15
C ILE A 490 -1.39 32.82 -19.10
N ARG A 491 -1.78 32.31 -20.27
CA ARG A 491 -2.94 31.45 -20.46
C ARG A 491 -2.54 30.15 -21.14
N ARG A 492 -3.17 29.06 -20.73
CA ARG A 492 -3.07 27.76 -21.37
C ARG A 492 -4.39 27.03 -21.22
N ASP A 493 -4.85 26.40 -22.28
CA ASP A 493 -6.11 25.65 -22.24
C ASP A 493 -6.03 24.52 -21.20
N GLY A 494 -7.08 24.41 -20.38
CA GLY A 494 -7.16 23.43 -19.29
C GLY A 494 -6.43 23.83 -18.00
N TRP A 495 -5.84 25.01 -17.93
CA TRP A 495 -5.17 25.56 -16.75
C TRP A 495 -5.93 26.79 -16.23
N GLN A 496 -5.74 27.14 -14.95
CA GLN A 496 -6.09 28.47 -14.46
C GLN A 496 -5.02 29.45 -14.93
N ASN A 497 -5.47 30.62 -15.40
CA ASN A 497 -4.59 31.72 -15.79
C ASN A 497 -3.65 32.07 -14.63
N SER A 498 -2.47 32.58 -14.97
CA SER A 498 -1.61 33.14 -13.95
C SER A 498 -2.27 34.34 -13.28
N GLU A 499 -1.73 34.72 -12.12
CA GLU A 499 -1.98 36.05 -11.62
C GLU A 499 -1.50 37.08 -12.65
N LYS A 500 -2.16 38.23 -12.64
CA LYS A 500 -1.79 39.35 -13.49
C LYS A 500 -0.57 40.02 -12.90
N PHE A 501 0.43 40.22 -13.73
CA PHE A 501 1.67 40.89 -13.41
C PHE A 501 1.61 42.32 -13.94
N SER A 502 1.79 43.32 -13.08
CA SER A 502 1.82 44.72 -13.51
C SER A 502 3.10 45.01 -14.29
N ILE A 503 3.00 45.67 -15.44
CA ILE A 503 4.19 46.05 -16.22
C ILE A 503 5.09 47.03 -15.46
N GLU A 504 4.52 47.79 -14.51
CA GLU A 504 5.27 48.74 -13.68
C GLU A 504 6.22 48.03 -12.71
N ASP A 505 5.94 46.76 -12.40
CA ASP A 505 6.75 45.91 -11.53
C ASP A 505 7.80 45.09 -12.31
N ALA A 506 7.85 45.25 -13.64
CA ALA A 506 8.82 44.56 -14.48
C ALA A 506 10.25 45.05 -14.20
N GLN A 507 11.21 44.12 -14.21
CA GLN A 507 12.61 44.46 -14.03
C GLN A 507 13.17 45.10 -15.31
N GLU A 508 14.04 46.10 -15.17
CA GLU A 508 14.81 46.66 -16.28
C GLU A 508 16.19 46.00 -16.30
N ASP A 509 16.59 45.52 -17.48
CA ASP A 509 17.88 44.87 -17.72
C ASP A 509 18.85 45.82 -18.45
#